data_AF-A0A973JT86-F1
#
_entry.id   AF-A0A973JT86-F1
#
_cell.length_a   1.000
_cell.length_b   1.000
_cell.length_c   1.000
_cell.angle_alpha   90.00
_cell.angle_beta   90.00
_cell.angle_gamma   90.00
#
_symmetry.space_group_name_H-M   'P 1'
#
loop_
_entity.id
_entity.type
_entity.pdbx_description
1 polymer ?
#
loop_
_entity_poly.entity_id
_entity_poly.type
_entity_poly.pdbx_seq_one_letter_code
_entity_poly.pdbx_strand_id
1 'polypeptide(L)'
;MSNNRAIDKEAMYKKIMPTAAQKERVNELNEETTIGSSNQKPSYFQPKILVNLAELAVKERLNEALNRFKSCECDRCIKDIMAIAVNALPPKYVVRSEQDIAIELLKYEGDVIGALVNAVIKVKNNQRH
;
A
#
# COMPACT_ATOMS: atom_id res chain seq x y z
N MET A 1 -31.50 -54.42 -25.12
CA MET A 1 -32.08 -53.88 -23.87
C MET A 1 -30.96 -53.73 -22.85
N SER A 2 -30.81 -52.51 -22.32
CA SER A 2 -30.12 -52.10 -21.09
C SER A 2 -29.62 -50.67 -21.28
N ASN A 3 -30.56 -49.73 -21.15
CA ASN A 3 -30.29 -48.29 -21.21
C ASN A 3 -29.89 -47.83 -19.81
N ASN A 4 -28.62 -47.99 -19.45
CA ASN A 4 -28.10 -47.44 -18.21
C ASN A 4 -27.95 -45.92 -18.39
N ARG A 5 -28.98 -45.17 -17.98
CA ARG A 5 -28.88 -43.72 -17.80
C ARG A 5 -27.94 -43.47 -16.62
N ALA A 6 -26.64 -43.41 -16.90
CA ALA A 6 -25.69 -42.82 -15.98
C ALA A 6 -26.12 -41.36 -15.80
N ILE A 7 -26.64 -41.03 -14.63
CA ILE A 7 -27.00 -39.66 -14.28
C ILE A 7 -25.72 -38.85 -14.37
N ASP A 8 -25.71 -37.88 -15.28
CA ASP A 8 -24.53 -37.10 -15.62
C ASP A 8 -24.14 -36.21 -14.41
N LYS A 9 -23.20 -36.70 -13.60
CA LYS A 9 -22.81 -36.08 -12.32
C LYS A 9 -22.30 -34.66 -12.53
N GLU A 10 -21.71 -34.36 -13.68
CA GLU A 10 -21.23 -33.03 -14.06
C GLU A 10 -22.38 -32.03 -14.26
N ALA A 11 -23.48 -32.45 -14.89
CA ALA A 11 -24.66 -31.61 -15.07
C ALA A 11 -25.36 -31.29 -13.74
N MET A 12 -25.30 -32.21 -12.78
CA MET A 12 -25.80 -32.00 -11.41
C MET A 12 -24.88 -31.08 -10.60
N TYR A 13 -23.56 -31.27 -10.70
CA TYR A 13 -22.56 -30.46 -9.98
C TYR A 13 -22.58 -28.99 -10.42
N LYS A 14 -22.74 -28.74 -11.73
CA LYS A 14 -22.81 -27.38 -12.32
C LYS A 14 -24.04 -26.58 -11.89
N LYS A 15 -25.11 -27.25 -11.47
CA LYS A 15 -26.34 -26.61 -10.95
C LYS A 15 -26.28 -26.34 -9.45
N ILE A 16 -25.45 -27.05 -8.70
CA ILE A 16 -25.34 -26.93 -7.23
C ILE A 16 -24.18 -26.01 -6.82
N MET A 17 -23.12 -25.88 -7.64
CA MET A 17 -21.97 -25.01 -7.36
C MET A 17 -21.82 -23.84 -8.37
N PRO A 18 -22.20 -22.60 -8.02
CA PRO A 18 -22.04 -21.42 -8.89
C PRO A 18 -20.59 -20.97 -9.12
N THR A 19 -19.64 -21.47 -8.33
CA THR A 19 -18.22 -21.05 -8.33
C THR A 19 -17.40 -21.60 -9.51
N ALA A 20 -17.88 -22.64 -10.22
CA ALA A 20 -17.17 -23.21 -11.38
C ALA A 20 -17.08 -22.24 -12.57
N ALA A 21 -18.05 -21.32 -12.73
CA ALA A 21 -18.02 -20.27 -13.75
C ALA A 21 -16.94 -19.20 -13.49
N GLN A 22 -16.34 -19.18 -12.30
CA GLN A 22 -15.28 -18.23 -11.97
C GLN A 22 -13.88 -18.75 -12.34
N LYS A 23 -13.70 -20.05 -12.57
CA LYS A 23 -12.39 -20.63 -12.90
C LYS A 23 -12.01 -20.39 -14.37
N GLU A 24 -12.99 -20.24 -15.27
CA GLU A 24 -12.78 -19.79 -16.65
C GLU A 24 -12.36 -18.31 -16.70
N ARG A 25 -12.88 -17.46 -15.79
CA ARG A 25 -12.50 -16.04 -15.69
C ARG A 25 -11.07 -15.77 -15.21
N VAL A 26 -10.42 -16.75 -14.58
CA VAL A 26 -9.05 -16.57 -14.03
C VAL A 26 -7.98 -16.93 -15.07
N ASN A 27 -8.29 -17.78 -16.05
CA ASN A 27 -7.32 -18.21 -17.06
C ASN A 27 -7.21 -17.28 -18.28
N GLU A 28 -8.15 -16.36 -18.51
CA GLU A 28 -8.07 -15.36 -19.61
C GLU A 28 -7.16 -14.16 -19.29
N LEU A 29 -6.69 -14.01 -18.04
CA LEU A 29 -5.89 -12.85 -17.60
C LEU A 29 -4.38 -12.98 -17.85
N ASN A 30 -3.88 -14.11 -18.36
CA ASN A 30 -2.44 -14.39 -18.44
C ASN A 30 -1.85 -14.55 -19.85
N GLU A 31 -2.60 -14.32 -20.95
CA GLU A 31 -2.09 -14.61 -22.31
C GLU A 31 -1.98 -13.44 -23.30
N GLU A 32 -2.29 -12.19 -22.96
CA GLU A 32 -2.13 -11.08 -23.92
C GLU A 32 -0.96 -10.14 -23.56
N THR A 33 0.25 -10.66 -23.70
CA THR A 33 1.44 -9.84 -24.00
C THR A 33 1.80 -10.10 -25.45
N THR A 34 1.33 -9.28 -26.41
CA THR A 34 2.07 -8.86 -27.62
C THR A 34 1.27 -7.88 -28.48
N ILE A 35 1.82 -6.66 -28.56
CA ILE A 35 1.86 -5.75 -29.73
C ILE A 35 0.54 -5.19 -30.28
N GLY A 36 0.24 -3.96 -29.86
CA GLY A 36 -0.02 -2.85 -30.79
C GLY A 36 -1.33 -2.83 -31.58
N SER A 37 -2.40 -2.31 -30.98
CA SER A 37 -3.31 -1.36 -31.65
C SER A 37 -4.17 -0.61 -30.63
N SER A 38 -4.36 0.67 -30.90
CA SER A 38 -4.97 1.70 -30.05
C SER A 38 -6.36 1.34 -29.53
N ASN A 39 -6.45 1.04 -28.22
CA ASN A 39 -7.70 1.06 -27.48
C ASN A 39 -7.52 1.93 -26.25
N GLN A 40 -8.09 3.13 -26.28
CA GLN A 40 -8.14 4.03 -25.14
C GLN A 40 -8.91 3.33 -24.02
N LYS A 41 -8.18 2.83 -23.02
CA LYS A 41 -8.75 2.24 -21.81
C LYS A 41 -9.64 3.31 -21.14
N PRO A 42 -10.88 2.98 -20.71
CA PRO A 42 -11.74 3.94 -20.02
C PRO A 42 -11.04 4.44 -18.75
N SER A 43 -11.00 5.76 -18.55
CA SER A 43 -10.14 6.48 -17.61
C SER A 43 -10.49 6.34 -16.11
N TYR A 44 -11.06 5.21 -15.68
CA TYR A 44 -11.68 5.08 -14.35
C TYR A 44 -11.01 4.06 -13.40
N PHE A 45 -9.89 3.46 -13.78
CA PHE A 45 -9.12 2.57 -12.90
C PHE A 45 -7.81 3.20 -12.43
N GLN A 46 -7.83 4.46 -12.00
CA GLN A 46 -6.74 4.96 -11.17
C GLN A 46 -7.01 4.51 -9.74
N PRO A 47 -6.20 3.59 -9.15
CA PRO A 47 -6.39 3.22 -7.76
C PRO A 47 -6.16 4.45 -6.90
N LYS A 48 -7.23 4.93 -6.25
CA LYS A 48 -7.13 5.99 -5.24
C LYS A 48 -6.83 5.36 -3.89
N ILE A 49 -5.81 5.89 -3.22
CA ILE A 49 -5.39 5.40 -1.90
C ILE A 49 -5.68 6.47 -0.84
N LEU A 50 -6.10 6.02 0.34
CA LEU A 50 -6.25 6.86 1.54
C LEU A 50 -4.96 6.79 2.34
N VAL A 51 -4.30 7.93 2.54
CA VAL A 51 -3.02 7.97 3.27
C VAL A 51 -2.97 9.19 4.19
N ASN A 52 -2.34 9.03 5.35
CA ASN A 52 -1.89 10.15 6.18
C ASN A 52 -0.57 10.70 5.61
N LEU A 53 -0.59 11.92 5.10
CA LEU A 53 0.58 12.56 4.49
C LEU A 53 1.75 12.69 5.48
N ALA A 54 1.46 13.00 6.75
CA ALA A 54 2.50 13.15 7.77
C ALA A 54 3.22 11.81 8.02
N GLU A 55 2.47 10.71 8.08
CA GLU A 55 3.03 9.37 8.29
C GLU A 55 3.91 8.94 7.11
N LEU A 56 3.44 9.15 5.89
CA LEU A 56 4.19 8.81 4.68
C LEU A 56 5.50 9.62 4.59
N ALA A 57 5.42 10.94 4.81
CA ALA A 57 6.59 11.83 4.75
C ALA A 57 7.65 11.46 5.80
N VAL A 58 7.20 11.18 7.04
CA VAL A 58 8.10 10.73 8.11
C VAL A 58 8.77 9.41 7.72
N LYS A 59 8.02 8.44 7.18
CA LYS A 59 8.54 7.12 6.81
C LYS A 59 9.63 7.20 5.74
N GLU A 60 9.45 8.04 4.73
CA GLU A 60 10.45 8.21 3.65
C GLU A 60 11.76 8.84 4.16
N ARG A 61 11.67 9.78 5.11
CA ARG A 61 12.82 10.53 5.61
C ARG A 61 13.44 9.96 6.88
N LEU A 62 12.81 8.98 7.51
CA LEU A 62 13.27 8.39 8.77
C LEU A 62 14.68 7.82 8.63
N ASN A 63 14.94 7.00 7.61
CA ASN A 63 16.25 6.38 7.40
C ASN A 63 17.36 7.42 7.16
N GLU A 64 17.04 8.48 6.39
CA GLU A 64 17.96 9.59 6.15
C GLU A 64 18.30 10.33 7.45
N ALA A 65 17.29 10.59 8.29
CA ALA A 65 17.48 11.21 9.59
C ALA A 65 18.33 10.34 10.54
N LEU A 66 18.02 9.04 10.65
CA LEU A 66 18.77 8.10 11.50
C LEU A 66 20.26 8.06 11.13
N ASN A 67 20.56 7.95 9.82
CA ASN A 67 21.92 7.94 9.30
C ASN A 67 22.67 9.24 9.58
N ARG A 68 22.00 10.40 9.44
CA ARG A 68 22.60 11.72 9.71
C ARG A 68 22.94 11.93 11.18
N PHE A 69 22.08 11.50 12.09
CA PHE A 69 22.25 11.72 13.53
C PHE A 69 22.98 10.60 14.27
N LYS A 70 23.34 9.51 13.57
CA LYS A 70 23.98 8.31 14.13
C LYS A 70 23.26 7.83 15.40
N SER A 71 21.94 7.78 15.34
CA SER A 71 21.07 7.31 16.44
C SER A 71 20.94 5.79 16.43
N CYS A 72 20.42 5.22 17.51
CA CYS A 72 20.15 3.79 17.59
C CYS A 72 19.13 3.35 16.54
N GLU A 73 19.44 2.27 15.82
CA GLU A 73 18.62 1.68 14.76
C GLU A 73 17.80 0.47 15.24
N CYS A 74 17.65 0.28 16.55
CA CYS A 74 16.81 -0.81 17.04
C CYS A 74 15.33 -0.51 16.76
N ASP A 75 14.54 -1.57 16.56
CA ASP A 75 13.10 -1.47 16.28
C ASP A 75 12.35 -0.60 17.30
N ARG A 76 12.78 -0.62 18.57
CA ARG A 76 12.17 0.18 19.63
C ARG A 76 12.42 1.67 19.41
N CYS A 77 13.67 2.08 19.20
CA CYS A 77 14.02 3.48 18.94
C CYS A 77 13.39 4.00 17.65
N ILE A 78 13.35 3.19 16.58
CA ILE A 78 12.73 3.57 15.31
C ILE A 78 11.24 3.87 15.51
N LYS A 79 10.52 2.99 16.20
CA LYS A 79 9.09 3.16 16.50
C LYS A 79 8.83 4.37 17.40
N ASP A 80 9.68 4.59 18.41
CA ASP A 80 9.56 5.75 19.29
C ASP A 80 9.77 7.07 18.54
N ILE A 81 10.78 7.14 17.67
CA ILE A 81 11.06 8.32 16.84
C ILE A 81 9.87 8.59 15.90
N MET A 82 9.37 7.55 15.21
CA MET A 82 8.24 7.68 14.30
C MET A 82 6.98 8.14 15.04
N ALA A 83 6.68 7.56 16.21
CA ALA A 83 5.52 7.95 17.01
C ALA A 83 5.60 9.40 17.49
N ILE A 84 6.78 9.84 17.96
CA ILE A 84 6.96 11.23 18.42
C ILE A 84 6.84 12.20 17.23
N ALA A 85 7.45 11.87 16.09
CA ALA A 85 7.45 12.74 14.91
C ALA A 85 6.04 12.89 14.32
N VAL A 86 5.31 11.78 14.10
CA VAL A 86 3.96 11.82 13.52
C VAL A 86 2.97 12.52 14.47
N ASN A 87 3.08 12.32 15.79
CA ASN A 87 2.21 12.98 16.76
C ASN A 87 2.51 14.48 16.93
N ALA A 88 3.71 14.95 16.55
CA ALA A 88 4.05 16.36 16.57
C ALA A 88 3.49 17.13 15.37
N LEU A 89 3.15 16.43 14.28
CA LEU A 89 2.64 17.00 13.05
C LEU A 89 1.10 16.95 13.03
N PRO A 90 0.43 17.93 12.39
CA PRO A 90 -1.02 17.87 12.22
C PRO A 90 -1.38 16.69 11.30
N PRO A 91 -2.30 15.80 11.71
CA PRO A 91 -2.70 14.68 10.87
C PRO A 91 -3.46 15.18 9.63
N LYS A 92 -3.07 14.71 8.45
CA LYS A 92 -3.73 15.08 7.19
C LYS A 92 -3.96 13.86 6.33
N TYR A 93 -5.22 13.44 6.29
CA TYR A 93 -5.68 12.32 5.48
C TYR A 93 -6.14 12.80 4.11
N VAL A 94 -5.61 12.20 3.04
CA VAL A 94 -5.98 12.53 1.66
C VAL A 94 -6.32 11.26 0.88
N VAL A 95 -7.23 11.39 -0.08
CA VAL A 95 -7.62 10.31 -1.01
C VAL A 95 -7.30 10.75 -2.43
N ARG A 96 -6.16 10.30 -2.97
CA ARG A 96 -5.68 10.69 -4.30
C ARG A 96 -4.94 9.54 -5.00
N SER A 97 -4.50 9.79 -6.23
CA SER A 97 -3.56 8.91 -6.92
C SER A 97 -2.18 8.99 -6.25
N GLU A 98 -1.34 7.96 -6.43
CA GLU A 98 0.03 7.93 -5.89
C GLU A 98 0.87 9.13 -6.38
N GLN A 99 0.68 9.54 -7.64
CA GLN A 99 1.40 10.64 -8.26
C GLN A 99 1.05 11.98 -7.59
N ASP A 100 -0.23 12.21 -7.30
CA ASP A 100 -0.70 13.43 -6.63
C ASP A 100 -0.19 13.50 -5.18
N ILE A 101 -0.11 12.35 -4.50
CA ILE A 101 0.40 12.27 -3.11
C ILE A 101 1.87 12.67 -3.06
N ALA A 102 2.69 12.22 -4.01
CA ALA A 102 4.11 12.58 -4.08
C ALA A 102 4.31 14.10 -4.23
N ILE A 103 3.48 14.77 -5.06
CA ILE A 103 3.51 16.23 -5.22
C ILE A 103 3.12 16.93 -3.92
N GLU A 104 2.15 16.38 -3.19
CA GLU A 104 1.69 16.96 -1.93
C GLU A 104 2.75 16.81 -0.83
N LEU A 105 3.52 15.71 -0.83
CA LEU A 105 4.59 15.43 0.13
C LEU A 105 5.71 16.47 0.10
N LEU A 106 6.09 16.95 -1.09
CA LEU A 106 7.13 17.98 -1.27
C LEU A 106 6.82 19.29 -0.51
N LYS A 107 5.54 19.58 -0.26
CA LYS A 107 5.13 20.80 0.47
C LYS A 107 5.33 20.69 1.97
N TYR A 108 5.41 19.47 2.50
CA TYR A 108 5.49 19.19 3.94
C TYR A 108 6.92 18.89 4.42
N GLU A 109 7.92 18.91 3.54
CA GLU A 109 9.28 18.51 3.86
C GLU A 109 9.90 19.31 5.02
N GLY A 110 9.69 20.63 5.06
CA GLY A 110 10.27 21.50 6.09
C GLY A 110 9.81 21.13 7.49
N ASP A 111 8.50 20.99 7.68
CA ASP A 111 7.90 20.66 8.98
C ASP A 111 8.28 19.25 9.43
N VAL A 112 8.32 18.30 8.49
CA VAL A 112 8.66 16.90 8.75
C VAL A 112 10.11 16.77 9.22
N ILE A 113 11.05 17.48 8.60
CA ILE A 113 12.45 17.48 9.03
C ILE A 113 12.56 18.02 10.45
N GLY A 114 11.92 19.16 10.75
CA GLY A 114 11.93 19.74 12.09
C GLY A 114 11.38 18.78 13.16
N ALA A 115 10.26 18.11 12.88
CA ALA A 115 9.66 17.13 13.77
C ALA A 115 10.57 15.90 13.97
N LEU A 116 11.19 15.39 12.90
CA LEU A 116 12.13 14.26 12.96
C LEU A 116 13.36 14.59 13.80
N VAL A 117 13.98 15.75 13.61
CA VAL A 117 15.16 16.17 14.38
C VAL A 117 14.82 16.23 15.87
N ASN A 118 13.69 16.85 16.22
CA ASN A 118 13.23 16.93 17.60
C ASN A 118 12.94 15.55 18.20
N ALA A 119 12.32 14.66 17.42
CA ALA A 119 12.04 13.28 17.85
C ALA A 119 13.33 12.49 18.10
N VAL A 120 14.31 12.57 17.20
CA VAL A 120 15.61 11.90 17.33
C VAL A 120 16.34 12.37 18.59
N ILE A 121 16.41 13.68 18.84
CA ILE A 121 17.06 14.24 20.03
C ILE A 121 16.35 13.74 21.29
N LYS A 122 15.01 13.74 21.30
CA LYS A 122 14.21 13.32 22.45
C LYS A 122 14.42 11.84 22.80
N VAL A 123 14.44 10.97 21.80
CA VAL A 123 14.71 9.53 21.99
C VAL A 123 16.17 9.31 22.39
N LYS A 124 17.11 10.02 21.77
CA LYS A 124 18.54 9.92 22.10
C LYS A 124 18.83 10.28 23.56
N ASN A 125 18.12 11.25 24.12
CA ASN A 125 18.28 11.65 25.52
C ASN A 125 17.59 10.70 26.51
N ASN A 126 16.60 9.91 26.07
CA ASN A 126 15.80 9.02 26.93
C ASN A 126 15.67 7.62 26.31
N GLN A 127 16.81 7.01 25.96
CA GLN A 127 16.82 5.69 25.32
C GLN A 127 16.33 4.63 26.32
N ARG A 128 15.31 3.86 25.93
CA ARG A 128 14.68 2.80 26.75
C ARG A 128 15.01 1.39 26.26
N HIS A 129 16.12 1.26 25.52
CA HIS A 129 16.61 -0.03 25.04
C HIS A 129 17.57 -0.67 26.05
#